data_AF-Q26102-F1
#
_entry.id   AF-Q26102-F1
#
_cell.length_a   1.000
_cell.length_b   1.000
_cell.length_c   1.000
_cell.angle_alpha   90.00
_cell.angle_beta   90.00
_cell.angle_gamma   90.00
#
_symmetry.space_group_name_H-M   'P 1'
#
loop_
_entity.id
_entity.type
_entity.pdbx_description
1 polymer ?
#
loop_
_entity_poly.entity_id
_entity_poly.type
_entity_poly.pdbx_seq_one_letter_code
_entity_poly.pdbx_strand_id
1 'polypeptide(L)' 'VFSKIFEKVLYSVSGDFLDRHSLLSPEQYGFTRGRSTEGAIAAVFETIYGAINDGDRVSALFIDLTKAFDCVDHQLLL' A
#
# COMPACT_ATOMS: atom_id res chain seq x y z
N VAL A 1 12.10 12.50 -22.34
CA VAL A 1 10.97 11.83 -23.04
C VAL A 1 11.13 10.31 -23.02
N PHE A 2 12.22 9.75 -23.55
CA PHE A 2 12.45 8.29 -23.52
C PHE A 2 12.45 7.66 -22.12
N SER A 3 13.06 8.30 -21.12
CA SER A 3 13.08 7.81 -19.73
C SER A 3 11.68 7.59 -19.15
N LYS A 4 10.73 8.49 -19.43
CA LYS A 4 9.35 8.39 -18.94
C LYS A 4 8.55 7.29 -19.64
N ILE A 5 8.88 6.99 -20.90
CA ILE A 5 8.29 5.85 -21.61
C ILE A 5 8.78 4.56 -20.96
N PHE A 6 10.09 4.43 -20.73
CA PHE A 6 10.68 3.26 -20.09
C PHE A 6 10.14 3.04 -18.67
N GLU A 7 10.05 4.11 -17.86
CA GLU A 7 9.43 4.08 -16.53
C GLU A 7 7.99 3.56 -16.56
N LYS A 8 7.20 3.99 -17.54
CA LYS A 8 5.81 3.54 -17.70
C LYS A 8 5.71 2.07 -18.10
N VAL A 9 6.63 1.59 -18.94
CA VAL A 9 6.72 0.16 -19.30
C VAL A 9 7.10 -0.67 -18.08
N LEU A 10 8.14 -0.26 -17.34
CA LEU A 10 8.55 -0.93 -16.10
C LEU A 10 7.42 -0.98 -15.07
N TYR A 11 6.72 0.14 -14.86
CA TYR A 11 5.57 0.19 -13.96
C TYR A 11 4.51 -0.85 -14.32
N SER A 12 4.18 -0.98 -15.61
CA SER A 12 3.20 -1.98 -16.07
C SER A 12 3.68 -3.40 -15.83
N VAL A 13 4.92 -3.72 -16.21
CA VAL A 13 5.48 -5.08 -16.09
C VAL A 13 5.61 -5.49 -14.62
N SER A 14 6.15 -4.62 -13.78
CA SER A 14 6.28 -4.89 -12.34
C SER A 14 4.91 -5.00 -11.66
N GLY A 15 3.96 -4.13 -12.01
CA GLY A 15 2.59 -4.20 -11.49
C GLY A 15 1.91 -5.53 -11.83
N ASP A 16 1.95 -5.93 -13.10
CA ASP A 16 1.35 -7.20 -13.55
C ASP A 16 2.00 -8.41 -12.87
N PHE A 17 3.31 -8.36 -12.60
CA PHE A 17 4.02 -9.40 -11.85
C PHE A 17 3.55 -9.47 -10.38
N LEU A 18 3.51 -8.33 -9.69
CA LEU A 18 3.05 -8.23 -8.30
C LEU A 18 1.62 -8.75 -8.15
N ASP A 19 0.72 -8.38 -9.08
CA ASP A 19 -0.67 -8.81 -9.09
C ASP A 19 -0.79 -10.31 -9.35
N ARG A 20 -0.09 -10.83 -10.38
CA ARG A 20 -0.12 -12.26 -10.75
C ARG A 20 0.32 -13.16 -9.59
N HIS A 21 1.27 -12.71 -8.79
CA HIS A 21 1.82 -13.47 -7.68
C HIS A 21 1.22 -13.09 -6.32
N SER A 22 0.25 -12.16 -6.27
CA SER A 22 -0.40 -11.71 -5.04
C SER A 22 0.62 -11.29 -3.96
N LEU A 23 1.66 -10.56 -4.37
CA LEU A 23 2.77 -10.17 -3.49
C LEU A 23 2.44 -8.95 -2.61
N LEU A 24 1.44 -8.16 -2.99
CA LEU A 24 0.96 -7.03 -2.19
C LEU A 24 -0.03 -7.53 -1.14
N SER A 25 0.01 -6.93 0.06
CA SER A 25 -0.97 -7.22 1.10
C SER A 25 -2.39 -6.87 0.61
N PRO A 26 -3.41 -7.70 0.94
CA PRO A 26 -4.81 -7.37 0.70
C PRO A 26 -5.32 -6.13 1.43
N GLU A 27 -4.52 -5.50 2.28
CA GLU A 27 -4.80 -4.28 3.03
C GLU A 27 -3.90 -3.11 2.57
N GLN A 28 -3.12 -3.28 1.50
CA GLN A 28 -2.37 -2.18 0.89
C GLN A 28 -3.27 -1.35 -0.03
N TYR A 29 -3.57 -0.10 0.36
CA TYR A 29 -4.42 0.81 -0.43
C TYR A 29 -3.62 1.82 -1.25
N GLY A 30 -2.43 2.21 -0.79
CA GLY A 30 -1.56 3.14 -1.49
C GLY A 30 -1.04 2.56 -2.79
N PHE A 31 -0.99 3.39 -3.85
CA PHE A 31 -0.41 3.06 -5.16
C PHE A 31 -0.89 1.75 -5.81
N THR A 32 -2.06 1.24 -5.39
CA THR A 32 -2.59 -0.06 -5.82
C THR A 32 -3.81 0.17 -6.72
N ARG A 33 -3.85 -0.48 -7.89
CA ARG A 33 -4.94 -0.29 -8.86
C ARG A 33 -6.28 -0.73 -8.25
N GLY A 34 -7.31 0.09 -8.44
CA GLY A 34 -8.66 -0.21 -7.97
C GLY A 34 -8.88 0.01 -6.47
N ARG A 35 -7.90 0.58 -5.77
CA ARG A 35 -8.00 0.92 -4.35
C ARG A 35 -7.88 2.43 -4.15
N SER A 36 -8.53 2.93 -3.12
CA SER A 36 -8.57 4.35 -2.81
C SER A 36 -8.29 4.64 -1.34
N THR A 37 -8.01 5.90 -1.04
CA THR A 37 -7.82 6.39 0.33
C THR A 37 -9.10 6.33 1.14
N GLU A 38 -10.26 6.51 0.51
CA GLU A 38 -11.57 6.33 1.15
C GLU A 38 -11.77 4.87 1.58
N GLY A 39 -11.39 3.91 0.72
CA GLY A 39 -11.44 2.49 1.07
C GLY A 39 -10.54 2.14 2.26
N ALA A 40 -9.35 2.75 2.34
CA ALA A 40 -8.45 2.58 3.48
C ALA A 40 -9.07 3.06 4.79
N ILE A 41 -9.66 4.26 4.76
CA ILE A 41 -10.33 4.85 5.92
C ILE A 41 -11.55 4.02 6.33
N ALA A 42 -12.34 3.56 5.36
CA ALA A 42 -13.50 2.71 5.61
C ALA A 42 -13.11 1.41 6.33
N ALA A 43 -12.04 0.73 5.88
CA ALA A 43 -11.57 -0.50 6.52
C ALA A 43 -11.10 -0.28 7.97
N VAL A 44 -10.43 0.84 8.23
CA VAL A 44 -10.04 1.23 9.60
C VAL A 44 -11.29 1.45 10.47
N PHE A 45 -12.29 2.17 9.95
CA PHE A 45 -13.53 2.41 10.69
C PHE A 45 -14.32 1.13 10.94
N GLU A 46 -14.44 0.23 9.96
CA GLU A 46 -15.09 -1.08 10.14
C GLU A 46 -14.44 -1.85 11.30
N THR A 47 -13.10 -1.86 11.37
CA THR A 47 -12.36 -2.49 12.46
C THR A 47 -12.65 -1.84 13.81
N ILE A 48 -12.63 -0.50 13.87
CA ILE A 48 -12.88 0.24 15.12
C ILE A 48 -14.32 0.03 15.59
N TYR A 49 -15.30 0.15 14.70
CA TYR A 49 -16.72 0.01 15.05
C TYR A 49 -17.06 -1.42 15.46
N GLY A 50 -16.48 -2.43 14.80
CA GLY A 50 -16.64 -3.83 15.20
C GLY A 50 -16.18 -4.06 16.63
N ALA A 51 -14.96 -3.65 16.96
CA ALA A 51 -14.43 -3.80 18.31
C ALA A 51 -15.21 -3.02 19.37
N ILE A 52 -15.67 -1.78 19.05
CA ILE A 52 -16.53 -1.03 19.97
C ILE A 52 -17.85 -1.77 20.23
N ASN A 53 -18.46 -2.36 19.20
CA ASN A 53 -19.71 -3.10 19.32
C ASN A 53 -19.56 -4.36 20.18
N ASP A 54 -18.38 -5.00 20.13
CA ASP A 54 -18.07 -6.19 20.92
C ASP A 54 -17.64 -5.85 22.36
N GLY A 55 -17.55 -4.56 22.71
CA GLY A 55 -17.15 -4.07 24.02
C GLY A 55 -15.63 -4.05 24.24
N ASP A 56 -14.85 -4.26 23.18
CA ASP A 56 -13.40 -4.25 23.21
C ASP A 56 -12.82 -2.83 23.25
N ARG A 57 -11.58 -2.73 23.74
CA ARG A 57 -10.82 -1.47 23.76
C ARG A 57 -9.95 -1.41 22.52
N VAL A 58 -10.06 -0.30 21.77
CA VAL A 58 -9.30 -0.10 20.53
C VAL A 58 -8.18 0.91 20.75
N SER A 59 -7.04 0.69 20.11
CA SER A 59 -5.93 1.64 20.05
C SER A 59 -5.32 1.59 18.65
N ALA A 60 -4.89 2.75 18.16
CA ALA A 60 -4.30 2.88 16.83
C ALA A 60 -2.84 3.33 16.95
N LEU A 61 -1.96 2.71 16.18
CA LEU A 61 -0.57 3.10 16.01
C LEU A 61 -0.37 3.60 14.57
N PHE A 62 -0.06 4.88 14.42
CA PHE A 62 0.25 5.48 13.12
C PHE A 62 1.76 5.56 12.98
N ILE A 63 2.29 4.90 11.95
CA ILE A 63 3.73 4.81 11.67
C ILE A 63 3.99 5.53 10.35
N ASP A 64 5.07 6.31 10.29
CA ASP A 64 5.52 6.96 9.07
C ASP A 64 7.03 6.77 8.88
N LEU A 65 7.48 6.71 7.62
CA LEU A 65 8.87 6.47 7.26
C LEU A 65 9.55 7.80 6.90
N THR A 66 10.67 8.10 7.55
CA THR A 66 11.46 9.30 7.22
C THR A 66 12.10 9.13 5.85
N LYS A 67 11.81 10.05 4.91
CA LYS A 67 12.38 10.08 3.55
C LYS A 67 12.30 8.73 2.83
N ALA A 68 11.12 8.10 2.85
CA ALA A 68 10.89 6.74 2.35
C ALA A 68 11.49 6.44 0.96
N PHE A 69 11.43 7.40 0.03
CA PHE A 69 11.99 7.23 -1.32
C PHE A 69 13.51 7.44 -1.40
N ASP A 70 14.08 8.30 -0.55
CA ASP A 70 15.53 8.56 -0.54
C ASP A 70 16.31 7.47 0.20
N CYS A 71 15.66 6.77 1.14
CA CYS A 71 16.27 5.78 2.02
C CYS A 71 16.14 4.33 1.52
N VAL A 72 15.70 4.10 0.29
CA VAL A 72 15.60 2.75 -0.28
C VAL A 72 17.01 2.20 -0.56
N ASP A 73 17.33 1.07 0.07
CA ASP A 73 18.57 0.35 -0.20
C ASP A 73 18.52 -0.31 -1.58
N HIS A 74 19.48 0.02 -2.44
CA HIS A 74 19.50 -0.43 -3.83
C HIS A 74 19.94 -1.88 -3.99
N GLN A 75 20.69 -2.44 -3.02
CA GLN A 75 21.09 -3.85 -3.03
C GLN A 75 19.95 -4.76 -2.56
N LEU A 76 19.05 -4.27 -1.71
CA LEU A 76 17.85 -5.00 -1.33
C LEU A 76 16.76 -4.94 -2.41
N LEU A 77 16.71 -3.85 -3.19
CA LEU A 77 15.71 -3.67 -4.24
C LEU A 77 16.01 -4.47 -5.53
N LEU A 78 17.29 -4.63 -5.87
CA LEU A 78 17.77 -5.24 -7.13
C LEU A 78 18.32 -6.65 -6.91
#